data_AF-D1BWM4-F1
#
_entry.id   AF-D1BWM4-F1
#
_cell.length_a   1.000
_cell.length_b   1.000
_cell.length_c   1.000
_cell.angle_alpha   90.00
_cell.angle_beta   90.00
_cell.angle_gamma   90.00
#
_symmetry.space_group_name_H-M   'P 1'
#
loop_
_entity.id
_entity.type
_entity.pdbx_description
1 polymer ?
#
loop_
_entity_poly.entity_id
_entity_poly.type
_entity_poly.pdbx_seq_one_letter_code
_entity_poly.pdbx_strand_id
1 'polypeptide(L)'
;MNIGCLVDGCDRKHKGRGLCELHLQRHRRTGTTDSPVKTLEQRFWSKVDRRDADECWPWSGATNDFGYGVIRPAGRRNGPNLKAHRVSAELAGMDVAGRVVRHRCDNPPCVNPRHLVPGTQAQNAVDMAERDRSVHGSRNPNARLTEGDVAAIKALVAEGITHRAIAVLYDVSRPTVTYIAQGKTWQRVEPAARDLIACVVEAITGELAA
;
A
#
# COMPACT_ATOMS: atom_id res chain seq x y z
N MET A 1 37.86 -28.44 -37.35
CA MET A 1 37.10 -29.00 -36.21
C MET A 1 36.54 -27.83 -35.41
N ASN A 2 35.22 -27.64 -35.37
CA ASN A 2 34.60 -26.55 -34.60
C ASN A 2 34.59 -26.96 -33.13
N ILE A 3 35.62 -26.57 -32.38
CA ILE A 3 35.73 -26.90 -30.96
C ILE A 3 34.69 -26.05 -30.22
N GLY A 4 33.75 -26.70 -29.56
CA GLY A 4 32.77 -26.07 -28.67
C GLY A 4 33.40 -25.57 -27.37
N CYS A 5 32.63 -24.84 -26.58
CA CYS A 5 33.04 -24.49 -25.23
C CYS A 5 33.12 -25.73 -24.33
N LEU A 6 34.14 -25.82 -23.47
CA LEU A 6 34.30 -26.90 -22.49
C LEU A 6 33.36 -26.80 -21.28
N VAL A 7 32.50 -25.78 -21.22
CA VAL A 7 31.54 -25.63 -20.12
C VAL A 7 30.34 -26.46 -20.47
N ASP A 8 29.94 -27.33 -19.54
CA ASP A 8 28.82 -28.25 -19.74
C ASP A 8 27.54 -27.51 -20.16
N GLY A 9 26.86 -28.05 -21.17
CA GLY A 9 25.66 -27.46 -21.77
C GLY A 9 25.87 -26.14 -22.55
N CYS A 10 27.10 -25.81 -22.97
CA CYS A 10 27.37 -24.59 -23.75
C CYS A 10 27.78 -24.85 -25.21
N ASP A 11 26.85 -24.57 -26.14
CA ASP A 11 27.07 -24.78 -27.58
C ASP A 11 27.81 -23.62 -28.28
N ARG A 12 28.33 -22.65 -27.53
CA ARG A 12 29.02 -21.49 -28.12
C ARG A 12 30.40 -21.88 -28.63
N LYS A 13 30.81 -21.25 -29.73
CA LYS A 13 32.14 -21.41 -30.34
C LYS A 13 33.26 -21.06 -29.35
N HIS A 14 34.27 -21.91 -29.29
CA HIS A 14 35.50 -21.67 -28.53
C HIS A 14 36.23 -20.42 -29.04
N LYS A 15 36.73 -19.60 -28.09
CA LYS A 15 37.55 -18.42 -28.37
C LYS A 15 38.97 -18.54 -27.79
N GLY A 16 39.15 -19.25 -26.67
CA GLY A 16 40.47 -19.46 -26.07
C GLY A 16 40.41 -20.15 -24.71
N ARG A 17 41.49 -20.85 -24.32
CA ARG A 17 41.58 -21.67 -23.09
C ARG A 17 40.46 -22.71 -22.92
N GLY A 18 39.91 -23.21 -24.02
CA GLY A 18 38.77 -24.14 -23.96
C GLY A 18 37.41 -23.46 -23.79
N LEU A 19 37.37 -22.13 -23.68
CA LEU A 19 36.16 -21.38 -23.31
C LEU A 19 35.64 -20.54 -24.49
N CYS A 20 34.32 -20.38 -24.57
CA CYS A 20 33.71 -19.35 -25.41
C CYS A 20 34.05 -17.95 -24.90
N GLU A 21 33.81 -16.92 -25.72
CA GLU A 21 34.07 -15.52 -25.36
C GLU A 21 33.50 -15.12 -23.99
N LEU A 22 32.24 -15.48 -23.74
CA LEU A 22 31.54 -15.12 -22.51
C LEU A 22 32.14 -15.83 -21.28
N HIS A 23 32.44 -17.13 -21.39
CA HIS A 23 33.04 -17.89 -20.28
C HIS A 23 34.49 -17.48 -20.02
N LEU A 24 35.24 -17.13 -21.06
CA LEU A 24 36.60 -16.61 -20.93
C LEU A 24 36.62 -15.24 -20.23
N GLN A 25 35.75 -14.31 -20.62
CA GLN A 25 35.61 -13.00 -19.96
C GLN A 25 35.23 -13.16 -18.48
N ARG A 26 34.32 -14.09 -18.18
CA ARG A 26 33.85 -14.37 -16.83
C ARG A 26 34.94 -14.98 -15.96
N HIS A 27 35.63 -16.01 -16.44
CA HIS A 27 36.77 -16.63 -15.75
C HIS A 27 37.87 -15.61 -15.45
N ARG A 28 38.14 -14.67 -16.37
CA ARG A 28 39.11 -13.58 -16.13
C ARG A 28 38.67 -12.63 -15.01
N ARG A 29 37.37 -12.42 -14.81
CA ARG A 29 36.84 -11.48 -13.82
C ARG A 29 36.64 -12.11 -12.44
N THR A 30 36.16 -13.35 -12.38
CA THR A 30 35.71 -13.99 -11.12
C THR A 30 36.44 -15.29 -10.81
N GLY A 31 37.37 -15.74 -11.66
CA GLY A 31 38.06 -17.03 -11.50
C GLY A 31 37.20 -18.26 -11.80
N THR A 32 35.91 -18.09 -12.10
CA THR A 32 34.96 -19.17 -12.42
C THR A 32 34.22 -18.90 -13.74
N THR A 33 33.76 -19.96 -14.40
CA THR A 33 32.85 -19.89 -15.56
C THR A 33 31.38 -19.80 -15.16
N ASP A 34 31.04 -19.86 -13.87
CA ASP A 34 29.67 -19.84 -13.37
C ASP A 34 28.98 -18.49 -13.53
N SER A 35 27.70 -18.51 -13.88
CA SER A 35 26.93 -17.28 -14.03
C SER A 35 26.91 -16.47 -12.74
N PRO A 36 27.40 -15.22 -12.73
CA PRO A 36 27.34 -14.37 -11.55
C PRO A 36 25.91 -13.88 -11.26
N VAL A 37 24.97 -14.16 -12.15
CA VAL A 37 23.57 -13.77 -11.99
C VAL A 37 22.92 -14.75 -11.01
N LYS A 38 22.93 -14.38 -9.73
CA LYS A 38 22.12 -15.05 -8.71
C LYS A 38 20.66 -15.10 -9.17
N THR A 39 19.99 -16.24 -8.94
CA THR A 39 18.56 -16.40 -9.24
C THR A 39 17.71 -15.42 -8.45
N LEU A 40 16.44 -15.24 -8.83
CA LEU A 40 15.51 -14.40 -8.06
C LEU A 40 15.42 -14.90 -6.62
N GLU A 41 15.26 -16.21 -6.45
CA GLU A 41 15.17 -16.88 -5.16
C GLU A 41 16.42 -16.64 -4.29
N GLN A 42 17.62 -16.85 -4.83
CA GLN A 42 18.87 -16.59 -4.09
C GLN A 42 18.99 -15.13 -3.66
N ARG A 43 18.60 -14.19 -4.53
CA ARG A 43 18.61 -12.75 -4.21
C ARG A 43 17.52 -12.38 -3.21
N PHE A 44 16.39 -13.06 -3.24
CA PHE A 44 15.30 -12.90 -2.29
C PHE A 44 15.76 -13.33 -0.90
N TRP A 45 16.17 -14.59 -0.72
CA TRP A 45 16.56 -15.13 0.58
C TRP A 45 17.77 -14.41 1.20
N SER A 46 18.67 -13.83 0.40
CA SER A 46 19.77 -13.00 0.92
C SER A 46 19.33 -11.70 1.60
N LYS A 47 18.06 -11.32 1.50
CA LYS A 47 17.47 -10.07 2.03
C LYS A 47 16.33 -10.32 3.02
N VAL A 48 16.13 -11.58 3.41
CA VAL A 48 15.11 -11.94 4.40
C VAL A 48 15.82 -12.21 5.71
N ASP A 49 15.49 -11.42 6.73
CA ASP A 49 15.81 -11.77 8.10
C ASP A 49 14.82 -12.85 8.56
N ARG A 50 15.22 -14.12 8.42
CA ARG A 50 14.40 -15.28 8.79
C ARG A 50 14.48 -15.48 10.29
N ARG A 51 13.32 -15.44 10.94
CA ARG A 51 13.14 -15.66 12.37
C ARG A 51 12.28 -16.89 12.61
N ASP A 52 11.72 -17.03 13.80
CA ASP A 52 10.81 -18.11 14.13
C ASP A 52 9.55 -18.13 13.24
N ALA A 53 8.87 -19.27 13.22
CA ALA A 53 7.77 -19.54 12.29
C ALA A 53 6.57 -18.60 12.48
N ASP A 54 6.33 -18.13 13.70
CA ASP A 54 5.24 -17.22 14.04
C ASP A 54 5.71 -15.77 14.19
N GLU A 55 7.00 -15.50 13.97
CA GLU A 55 7.54 -14.16 13.94
C GLU A 55 7.48 -13.55 12.54
N CYS A 56 7.43 -12.23 12.46
CA CYS A 56 7.62 -11.57 11.18
C CYS A 56 9.03 -11.84 10.65
N TRP A 57 9.15 -12.03 9.33
CA TRP A 57 10.45 -12.08 8.65
C TRP A 57 10.66 -10.76 7.92
N PRO A 58 11.42 -9.80 8.50
CA PRO A 58 11.60 -8.49 7.88
C PRO A 58 12.34 -8.57 6.55
N TRP A 59 11.87 -7.80 5.59
CA TRP A 59 12.59 -7.52 4.36
C TRP A 59 13.65 -6.44 4.58
N SER A 60 14.92 -6.75 4.29
CA SER A 60 16.05 -5.80 4.40
C SER A 60 16.42 -5.12 3.08
N GLY A 61 15.66 -5.36 2.01
CA GLY A 61 15.85 -4.71 0.73
C GLY A 61 15.07 -3.39 0.59
N ALA A 62 15.05 -2.85 -0.64
CA ALA A 62 14.27 -1.66 -0.95
C ALA A 62 12.76 -1.89 -0.69
N THR A 63 12.08 -0.81 -0.32
CA THR A 63 10.62 -0.74 -0.14
C THR A 63 10.01 0.28 -1.12
N ASN A 64 8.69 0.23 -1.31
CA ASN A 64 7.95 1.29 -1.99
C ASN A 64 7.42 2.34 -0.99
N ASP A 65 6.74 3.37 -1.51
CA ASP A 65 6.15 4.46 -0.71
C ASP A 65 5.08 3.99 0.29
N PHE A 66 4.55 2.78 0.09
CA PHE A 66 3.58 2.12 0.97
C PHE A 66 4.24 1.15 1.97
N GLY A 67 5.58 1.15 2.07
CA GLY A 67 6.34 0.32 3.01
C GLY A 67 6.50 -1.16 2.60
N TYR A 68 5.96 -1.60 1.47
CA TYR A 68 6.11 -2.98 1.01
C TYR A 68 7.50 -3.20 0.44
N GLY A 69 8.14 -4.30 0.84
CA GLY A 69 9.39 -4.76 0.24
C GLY A 69 9.26 -5.01 -1.26
N VAL A 70 10.29 -4.67 -2.02
CA VAL A 70 10.35 -4.86 -3.49
C VAL A 70 11.68 -5.46 -3.96
N ILE A 71 11.61 -6.27 -5.00
CA ILE A 71 12.77 -6.91 -5.65
C ILE A 71 12.62 -6.92 -7.18
N ARG A 72 13.70 -6.62 -7.91
CA ARG A 72 13.73 -6.72 -9.37
C ARG A 72 13.92 -8.18 -9.83
N PRO A 73 13.29 -8.60 -10.95
CA PRO A 73 13.56 -9.89 -11.58
C PRO A 73 15.06 -10.13 -11.85
N ALA A 74 15.51 -11.38 -11.86
CA ALA A 74 16.90 -11.71 -12.18
C ALA A 74 17.24 -11.32 -13.64
N GLY A 75 18.44 -10.78 -13.85
CA GLY A 75 18.96 -10.44 -15.18
C GLY A 75 18.32 -9.21 -15.87
N ARG A 76 17.24 -8.63 -15.35
CA ARG A 76 16.59 -7.43 -15.91
C ARG A 76 16.89 -6.19 -15.09
N ARG A 77 17.70 -5.27 -15.62
CA ARG A 77 17.93 -3.95 -14.98
C ARG A 77 16.72 -3.02 -15.08
N ASN A 78 15.91 -3.17 -16.14
CA ASN A 78 14.80 -2.27 -16.50
C ASN A 78 13.41 -2.94 -16.42
N GLY A 79 13.26 -4.00 -15.62
CA GLY A 79 11.95 -4.64 -15.41
C GLY A 79 11.16 -4.03 -14.26
N PRO A 80 9.84 -4.23 -14.18
CA PRO A 80 9.03 -3.77 -13.06
C PRO A 80 9.50 -4.43 -11.75
N ASN A 81 9.36 -3.69 -10.65
CA ASN A 81 9.61 -4.24 -9.32
C ASN A 81 8.54 -5.27 -8.96
N LEU A 82 8.95 -6.41 -8.41
CA LEU A 82 8.07 -7.41 -7.81
C LEU A 82 7.90 -7.09 -6.32
N LYS A 83 6.71 -7.32 -5.77
CA LYS A 83 6.47 -7.22 -4.32
C LYS A 83 7.11 -8.42 -3.61
N ALA A 84 7.94 -8.16 -2.61
CA ALA A 84 8.71 -9.19 -1.91
C ALA A 84 7.82 -10.23 -1.21
N HIS A 85 6.75 -9.81 -0.53
CA HIS A 85 5.81 -10.75 0.10
C HIS A 85 5.12 -11.65 -0.94
N ARG A 86 4.83 -11.14 -2.14
CA ARG A 86 4.24 -11.94 -3.20
C ARG A 86 5.24 -12.99 -3.72
N VAL A 87 6.50 -12.61 -3.91
CA VAL A 87 7.57 -13.55 -4.24
C VAL A 87 7.70 -14.63 -3.16
N SER A 88 7.59 -14.26 -1.88
CA SER A 88 7.61 -15.24 -0.78
C SER A 88 6.46 -16.25 -0.85
N ALA A 89 5.24 -15.76 -1.12
CA ALA A 89 4.07 -16.62 -1.28
C ALA A 89 4.23 -17.58 -2.49
N GLU A 90 4.75 -17.09 -3.61
CA GLU A 90 5.06 -17.92 -4.80
C GLU A 90 6.11 -18.98 -4.49
N LEU A 91 7.22 -18.61 -3.83
CA LEU A 91 8.28 -19.55 -3.42
C LEU A 91 7.79 -20.60 -2.40
N ALA A 92 6.80 -20.25 -1.58
CA ALA A 92 6.13 -21.16 -0.66
C ALA A 92 5.07 -22.07 -1.35
N GLY A 93 4.89 -21.94 -2.67
CA GLY A 93 3.94 -22.75 -3.44
C GLY A 93 2.49 -22.29 -3.35
N MET A 94 2.22 -21.06 -2.89
CA MET A 94 0.87 -20.53 -2.82
C MET A 94 0.35 -20.13 -4.20
N ASP A 95 -0.93 -20.43 -4.48
CA ASP A 95 -1.61 -19.91 -5.67
C ASP A 95 -1.96 -18.42 -5.50
N VAL A 96 -1.18 -17.58 -6.18
CA VAL A 96 -1.33 -16.13 -6.19
C VAL A 96 -1.76 -15.58 -7.56
N ALA A 97 -2.04 -16.44 -8.54
CA ALA A 97 -2.39 -16.00 -9.89
C ALA A 97 -3.72 -15.21 -9.85
N GLY A 98 -3.71 -13.98 -10.38
CA GLY A 98 -4.87 -13.08 -10.34
C GLY A 98 -5.33 -12.65 -8.93
N ARG A 99 -4.58 -13.01 -7.88
CA ARG A 99 -4.92 -12.75 -6.47
C ARG A 99 -4.03 -11.69 -5.85
N VAL A 100 -4.55 -11.03 -4.82
CA VAL A 100 -3.75 -10.20 -3.92
C VAL A 100 -3.22 -11.05 -2.80
N VAL A 101 -2.02 -10.74 -2.31
CA VAL A 101 -1.44 -11.40 -1.14
C VAL A 101 -1.57 -10.43 0.02
N ARG A 102 -2.28 -10.87 1.06
CA ARG A 102 -2.65 -10.06 2.23
C ARG A 102 -1.82 -10.50 3.44
N HIS A 103 -1.53 -9.56 4.33
CA HIS A 103 -0.82 -9.83 5.58
C HIS A 103 -1.81 -10.07 6.71
N ARG A 104 -1.63 -11.15 7.48
CA ARG A 104 -2.33 -11.34 8.77
C ARG A 104 -1.74 -10.47 9.89
N CYS A 105 -0.45 -10.16 9.79
CA CYS A 105 0.30 -9.41 10.80
C CYS A 105 0.28 -7.89 10.59
N ASP A 106 -0.34 -7.40 9.52
CA ASP A 106 -0.38 -5.97 9.15
C ASP A 106 0.98 -5.24 9.13
N ASN A 107 2.07 -5.98 8.88
CA ASN A 107 3.43 -5.47 8.81
C ASN A 107 3.95 -5.53 7.35
N PRO A 108 3.90 -4.45 6.56
CA PRO A 108 4.18 -4.49 5.12
C PRO A 108 5.57 -5.03 4.70
N PRO A 109 6.66 -4.79 5.47
CA PRO A 109 7.96 -5.42 5.25
C PRO A 109 8.02 -6.94 5.51
N CYS A 110 7.02 -7.53 6.18
CA CYS A 110 7.03 -8.94 6.50
C CYS A 110 6.88 -9.80 5.23
N VAL A 111 7.74 -10.81 5.11
CA VAL A 111 7.69 -11.80 4.02
C VAL A 111 7.55 -13.23 4.53
N ASN A 112 7.22 -13.45 5.80
CA ASN A 112 6.99 -14.80 6.33
C ASN A 112 5.75 -15.42 5.66
N PRO A 113 5.87 -16.55 4.91
CA PRO A 113 4.73 -17.20 4.27
C PRO A 113 3.56 -17.52 5.22
N ARG A 114 3.82 -17.86 6.50
CA ARG A 114 2.75 -18.14 7.48
C ARG A 114 1.88 -16.90 7.78
N HIS A 115 2.43 -15.71 7.57
CA HIS A 115 1.71 -14.44 7.76
C HIS A 115 1.03 -13.95 6.47
N LEU A 116 1.11 -14.70 5.37
CA LEU A 116 0.58 -14.31 4.07
C LEU A 116 -0.65 -15.14 3.68
N VAL A 117 -1.61 -14.49 3.05
CA VAL A 117 -2.87 -15.10 2.62
C VAL A 117 -3.24 -14.61 1.23
N PRO A 118 -3.24 -15.48 0.22
CA PRO A 118 -3.83 -15.16 -1.06
C PRO A 118 -5.33 -14.86 -0.90
N GLY A 119 -5.83 -13.84 -1.59
CA GLY A 119 -7.22 -13.46 -1.54
C GLY A 119 -7.65 -12.64 -2.73
N THR A 120 -8.91 -12.21 -2.70
CA THR A 120 -9.50 -11.34 -3.73
C THR A 120 -9.36 -9.88 -3.35
N GLN A 121 -9.54 -8.99 -4.34
CA GLN A 121 -9.61 -7.55 -4.09
C GLN A 121 -10.74 -7.18 -3.13
N ALA A 122 -11.88 -7.88 -3.21
CA ALA A 122 -13.00 -7.69 -2.29
C ALA A 122 -12.62 -8.02 -0.84
N GLN A 123 -11.90 -9.12 -0.61
CA GLN A 123 -11.41 -9.46 0.74
C GLN A 123 -10.42 -8.44 1.28
N ASN A 124 -9.54 -7.90 0.43
CA ASN A 124 -8.63 -6.82 0.83
C ASN A 124 -9.39 -5.52 1.16
N ALA A 125 -10.51 -5.23 0.48
CA ALA A 125 -11.36 -4.09 0.80
C ALA A 125 -12.08 -4.27 2.13
N VAL A 126 -12.57 -5.48 2.43
CA VAL A 126 -13.14 -5.83 3.74
C VAL A 126 -12.09 -5.65 4.84
N ASP A 127 -10.87 -6.17 4.65
CA ASP A 127 -9.76 -5.99 5.59
C ASP A 127 -9.45 -4.53 5.88
N MET A 128 -9.51 -3.65 4.87
CA MET A 128 -9.30 -2.22 5.04
C MET A 128 -10.42 -1.57 5.84
N ALA A 129 -11.67 -1.97 5.61
CA ALA A 129 -12.83 -1.45 6.33
C ALA A 129 -12.84 -1.89 7.80
N GLU A 130 -12.58 -3.16 8.08
CA GLU A 130 -12.49 -3.70 9.44
C GLU A 130 -11.38 -3.04 10.27
N ARG A 131 -10.30 -2.61 9.62
CA ARG A 131 -9.15 -1.94 10.26
C ARG A 131 -9.23 -0.42 10.25
N ASP A 132 -10.38 0.15 9.86
CA ASP A 132 -10.62 1.60 9.71
C ASP A 132 -9.48 2.34 8.96
N ARG A 133 -8.90 1.67 7.96
CA ARG A 133 -7.86 2.24 7.08
C ARG A 133 -8.45 2.89 5.84
N SER A 134 -9.77 2.88 5.69
CA SER A 134 -10.43 3.61 4.63
C SER A 134 -10.28 5.12 4.84
N VAL A 135 -9.97 5.82 3.75
CA VAL A 135 -9.89 7.28 3.77
C VAL A 135 -11.31 7.82 3.81
N HIS A 136 -11.67 8.47 4.91
CA HIS A 136 -12.99 9.09 5.13
C HIS A 136 -12.87 10.32 6.02
N GLY A 137 -13.95 11.11 6.06
CA GLY A 137 -13.98 12.35 6.83
C GLY A 137 -12.86 13.32 6.43
N SER A 138 -12.22 13.95 7.41
CA SER A 138 -11.12 14.88 7.19
C SER A 138 -9.84 14.23 6.65
N ARG A 139 -9.71 12.89 6.73
CA ARG A 139 -8.57 12.17 6.12
C ARG A 139 -8.63 12.18 4.59
N ASN A 140 -9.79 12.47 4.00
CA ASN A 140 -9.90 12.62 2.56
C ASN A 140 -9.22 13.93 2.12
N PRO A 141 -8.20 13.90 1.24
CA PRO A 141 -7.49 15.10 0.81
C PRO A 141 -8.40 16.12 0.09
N ASN A 142 -9.58 15.68 -0.39
CA ASN A 142 -10.58 16.55 -0.99
C ASN A 142 -11.70 16.97 -0.02
N ALA A 143 -11.61 16.63 1.27
CA ALA A 143 -12.59 17.04 2.26
C ALA A 143 -12.56 18.56 2.44
N ARG A 144 -13.72 19.21 2.28
CA ARG A 144 -13.88 20.65 2.55
C ARG A 144 -14.36 20.94 3.97
N LEU A 145 -14.69 19.89 4.73
CA LEU A 145 -15.23 19.96 6.08
C LEU A 145 -14.43 19.05 6.99
N THR A 146 -14.27 19.46 8.24
CA THR A 146 -13.71 18.66 9.32
C THR A 146 -14.82 17.99 10.16
N GLU A 147 -14.45 17.06 11.04
CA GLU A 147 -15.38 16.49 12.01
C GLU A 147 -16.02 17.59 12.88
N GLY A 148 -15.26 18.63 13.25
CA GLY A 148 -15.77 19.77 14.02
C GLY A 148 -16.78 20.61 13.24
N ASP A 149 -16.51 20.90 11.97
CA ASP A 149 -17.46 21.61 11.11
C ASP A 149 -18.77 20.85 10.98
N VAL A 150 -18.70 19.53 10.79
CA VAL A 150 -19.88 18.69 10.67
C VAL A 150 -20.66 18.60 11.98
N ALA A 151 -19.96 18.50 13.12
CA ALA A 151 -20.60 18.52 14.44
C ALA A 151 -21.39 19.83 14.65
N ALA A 152 -20.79 20.96 14.29
CA ALA A 152 -21.45 22.27 14.35
C ALA A 152 -22.61 22.38 13.34
N ILE A 153 -22.46 21.91 12.10
CA ILE A 153 -23.54 21.86 11.10
C ILE A 153 -24.73 21.07 11.64
N LYS A 154 -24.52 19.87 12.21
CA LYS A 154 -25.59 19.05 12.78
C LYS A 154 -26.30 19.76 13.93
N ALA A 155 -25.56 20.45 14.80
CA ALA A 155 -26.12 21.21 15.91
C ALA A 155 -26.93 22.43 15.41
N LEU A 156 -26.43 23.18 14.41
CA LEU A 156 -27.15 24.30 13.79
C LEU A 156 -28.46 23.85 13.12
N VAL A 157 -28.47 22.69 12.46
CA VAL A 157 -29.69 22.10 11.91
C VAL A 157 -30.69 21.76 13.02
N ALA A 158 -30.21 21.22 14.16
CA ALA A 158 -31.06 20.91 15.31
C ALA A 158 -31.66 22.17 15.97
N GLU A 159 -30.94 23.29 15.96
CA GLU A 159 -31.43 24.61 16.38
C GLU A 159 -32.36 25.27 15.34
N GLY A 160 -32.66 24.60 14.23
CA GLY A 160 -33.60 25.07 13.21
C GLY A 160 -33.01 26.06 12.21
N ILE A 161 -31.68 26.26 12.19
CA ILE A 161 -31.03 27.11 11.21
C ILE A 161 -31.20 26.51 9.80
N THR A 162 -31.57 27.36 8.85
CA THR A 162 -31.87 26.90 7.49
C THR A 162 -30.62 26.31 6.83
N HIS A 163 -30.79 25.22 6.06
CA HIS A 163 -29.68 24.61 5.31
C HIS A 163 -29.01 25.60 4.35
N ARG A 164 -29.73 26.64 3.90
CA ARG A 164 -29.18 27.70 3.05
C ARG A 164 -28.19 28.58 3.83
N ALA A 165 -28.55 29.01 5.04
CA ALA A 165 -27.66 29.83 5.88
C ALA A 165 -26.39 29.05 6.26
N ILE A 166 -26.55 27.79 6.67
CA ILE A 166 -25.43 26.89 7.00
C ILE A 166 -24.52 26.68 5.79
N ALA A 167 -25.10 26.46 4.61
CA ALA A 167 -24.34 26.28 3.38
C ALA A 167 -23.45 27.49 3.05
N VAL A 168 -23.95 28.72 3.26
CA VAL A 168 -23.17 29.95 3.08
C VAL A 168 -22.07 30.04 4.14
N LEU A 169 -22.39 29.76 5.41
CA LEU A 169 -21.43 29.86 6.51
C LEU A 169 -20.20 28.97 6.32
N TYR A 170 -20.40 27.75 5.85
CA TYR A 170 -19.33 26.76 5.65
C TYR A 170 -18.81 26.68 4.21
N ASP A 171 -19.24 27.59 3.33
CA ASP A 171 -18.93 27.58 1.89
C ASP A 171 -19.13 26.19 1.23
N VAL A 172 -20.28 25.57 1.48
CA VAL A 172 -20.66 24.28 0.90
C VAL A 172 -21.98 24.37 0.15
N SER A 173 -22.26 23.35 -0.68
CA SER A 173 -23.54 23.28 -1.36
C SER A 173 -24.69 22.99 -0.37
N ARG A 174 -25.87 23.55 -0.60
CA ARG A 174 -27.08 23.22 0.21
C ARG A 174 -27.35 21.70 0.27
N PRO A 175 -27.22 20.92 -0.82
CA PRO A 175 -27.31 19.45 -0.76
C PRO A 175 -26.31 18.81 0.21
N THR A 176 -25.09 19.33 0.34
CA THR A 176 -24.10 18.83 1.31
C THR A 176 -24.64 18.89 2.73
N VAL A 177 -25.21 20.03 3.13
CA VAL A 177 -25.83 20.21 4.44
C VAL A 177 -27.01 19.24 4.62
N THR A 178 -27.86 19.09 3.59
CA THR A 178 -28.97 18.12 3.63
C THR A 178 -28.49 16.69 3.82
N TYR A 179 -27.41 16.27 3.16
CA TYR A 179 -26.87 14.92 3.31
C TYR A 179 -26.23 14.67 4.67
N ILE A 180 -25.61 15.69 5.26
CA ILE A 180 -25.11 15.65 6.64
C ILE A 180 -26.27 15.52 7.62
N ALA A 181 -27.31 16.36 7.48
CA ALA A 181 -28.49 16.36 8.33
C ALA A 181 -29.26 15.02 8.28
N GLN A 182 -29.34 14.40 7.10
CA GLN A 182 -29.99 13.10 6.90
C GLN A 182 -29.12 11.90 7.33
N GLY A 183 -27.88 12.12 7.79
CA GLY A 183 -26.95 11.04 8.10
C GLY A 183 -26.55 10.21 6.88
N LYS A 184 -26.67 10.75 5.66
CA LYS A 184 -26.18 10.08 4.44
C LYS A 184 -24.67 10.15 4.30
N THR A 185 -24.07 11.18 4.91
CA THR A 185 -22.63 11.40 4.98
C THR A 185 -22.25 11.75 6.42
N TRP A 186 -21.00 11.50 6.82
CA TRP A 186 -20.52 11.78 8.18
C TRP A 186 -21.39 11.17 9.29
N GLN A 187 -21.78 9.90 9.09
CA GLN A 187 -22.66 9.15 9.99
C GLN A 187 -22.14 9.05 11.42
N ARG A 188 -20.82 9.00 11.59
CA ARG A 188 -20.15 8.77 12.87
C ARG A 188 -19.88 10.03 13.69
N VAL A 189 -20.24 11.21 13.17
CA VAL A 189 -19.99 12.49 13.85
C VAL A 189 -21.23 12.88 14.64
N GLU A 190 -21.11 13.07 15.95
CA GLU A 190 -22.21 13.55 16.78
C GLU A 190 -22.32 15.09 16.72
N PRO A 191 -23.51 15.66 16.93
CA PRO A 191 -23.69 17.11 16.98
C PRO A 191 -22.87 17.73 18.12
N ALA A 192 -22.31 18.92 17.87
CA ALA A 192 -21.61 19.70 18.88
C ALA A 192 -22.57 20.11 20.01
N ALA A 193 -22.02 20.30 21.21
CA ALA A 193 -22.77 20.82 22.33
C ALA A 193 -23.27 22.25 22.04
N ARG A 194 -24.47 22.58 22.54
CA ARG A 194 -25.17 23.83 22.21
C ARG A 194 -24.37 25.08 22.60
N ASP A 195 -23.64 25.02 23.71
CA ASP A 195 -22.74 26.07 24.19
C ASP A 195 -21.61 26.40 23.19
N LEU A 196 -21.12 25.41 22.45
CA LEU A 196 -20.07 25.61 21.43
C LEU A 196 -20.58 26.30 20.16
N ILE A 197 -21.88 26.28 19.91
CA ILE A 197 -22.51 26.92 18.74
C ILE A 197 -23.34 28.15 19.10
N ALA A 198 -23.52 28.47 20.39
CA ALA A 198 -24.41 29.53 20.87
C ALA A 198 -24.13 30.88 20.21
N CYS A 199 -22.87 31.32 20.21
CA CYS A 199 -22.45 32.57 19.55
C CYS A 199 -22.73 32.58 18.04
N VAL A 200 -22.63 31.42 17.37
CA VAL A 200 -22.93 31.29 15.94
C VAL A 200 -24.43 31.35 15.68
N VAL A 201 -25.23 30.70 16.53
CA VAL A 201 -26.70 30.77 16.48
C VAL A 201 -27.14 32.22 16.67
N GLU A 202 -26.67 32.88 17.73
CA GLU A 202 -26.97 34.29 18.04
C GLU A 202 -26.63 35.24 16.89
N ALA A 203 -25.46 35.06 16.27
CA ALA A 203 -25.01 35.84 15.13
C ALA A 203 -25.89 35.63 13.87
N ILE A 204 -26.46 34.45 13.68
CA ILE A 204 -27.33 34.13 12.54
C ILE A 204 -28.79 34.57 12.80
N THR A 205 -29.27 34.46 14.04
CA THR A 205 -30.67 34.77 14.41
C THR A 205 -30.88 36.24 14.81
N GLY A 206 -29.81 36.99 15.11
CA GLY A 206 -29.86 38.44 15.24
C GLY A 206 -30.15 38.98 16.63
N GLU A 207 -29.54 38.44 17.69
CA GLU A 207 -29.43 39.17 18.96
C GLU A 207 -28.09 39.93 19.01
N LEU A 208 -28.08 41.11 18.39
CA LEU A 208 -27.38 42.25 18.98
C LEU A 208 -28.17 42.64 20.24
N ALA A 209 -27.80 42.06 21.37
CA ALA A 209 -28.04 42.72 22.64
C ALA A 209 -27.04 43.89 22.75
N ALA A 210 -27.40 45.02 22.13
CA ALA A 210 -26.94 46.42 22.31
C ALA A 210 -26.84 47.16 20.97
#